data_AF-A0A8J4B3N8-F1
#
_entry.id   AF-A0A8J4B3N8-F1
#
_cell.length_a   1.000
_cell.length_b   1.000
_cell.length_c   1.000
_cell.angle_alpha   90.00
_cell.angle_beta   90.00
_cell.angle_gamma   90.00
#
_symmetry.space_group_name_H-M   'P 1'
#
loop_
_entity.id
_entity.type
_entity.pdbx_description
1 polymer ?
#
loop_
_entity_poly.entity_id
_entity_poly.type
_entity_poly.pdbx_seq_one_letter_code
_entity_poly.pdbx_strand_id
1 'polypeptide(L)'
;NAFLAPNGYADFFSNCSYGQLLIDRQALTVVSVSVPCSTTVMDCDPDSIADAAKRGLRDGIQLSTFQRFVYVLPKNMAVTCGWVGLADVPGTQAWYTLEGDGIFSKGTVMQELLHTFGLYHGWKDGSEYEDLSTSMGSGNSCPSAPELWRLGWATPLAQLNSTTFPAGVYTNFTLPATYLGPKGIMIKIQPNWLTNTYKKNLYLALRVGRAGDRDLVDVYNEKISIHEVNKDIDNSFVAAGDPIVNLRWVINPLSSVTLFNYNLHILTGPLVSGSTAMIIKLCRFTTGPNDCFDQLESSGAEGTPPPAAPPVGEPNGVKPSPIDNSPPPPRTSPLLPPRPPPTLFQQPPASFTSPPPSSLQPSPQSLTTLPYPPPPSPPSSPQPTPLPPPAPSPSPPLSPLAPPLPPPPPPSPSLPPPPPSPLPPSPRLPPLPPPPLPRPPPLPASPLLSNSPPPSPRPPTPSPQRSSPPPTVVAGITNPSGCGDPFGYNYRKIAYYNPNEGDRVYTLYDIFPKGCLNDWVTAKSICEMDNLELAPQGEAESLGNKHVDLAR
;
A
#
# COMPACT_ATOMS: atom_id res chain seq x y z
N ASN A 1 18.99 14.83 -12.33
CA ASN A 1 17.53 14.64 -12.48
C ASN A 1 17.17 13.29 -11.84
N ALA A 2 16.50 13.29 -10.69
CA ALA A 2 16.17 12.08 -9.92
C ALA A 2 15.15 11.16 -10.63
N PHE A 3 14.33 11.70 -11.55
CA PHE A 3 13.41 10.90 -12.34
C PHE A 3 14.11 9.95 -13.31
N LEU A 4 15.20 10.40 -13.95
CA LEU A 4 15.86 9.70 -15.04
C LEU A 4 17.12 8.94 -14.63
N ALA A 5 17.60 9.15 -13.40
CA ALA A 5 18.76 8.42 -12.88
C ALA A 5 18.51 6.89 -12.94
N PRO A 6 19.56 6.06 -13.07
CA PRO A 6 19.40 4.60 -12.97
C PRO A 6 18.74 4.22 -11.64
N ASN A 7 17.67 3.41 -11.68
CA ASN A 7 16.83 3.11 -10.51
C ASN A 7 16.15 4.35 -9.88
N GLY A 8 16.00 5.42 -10.67
CA GLY A 8 15.27 6.64 -10.32
C GLY A 8 13.76 6.45 -10.40
N TYR A 9 13.00 7.54 -10.33
CA TYR A 9 11.54 7.47 -10.23
C TYR A 9 10.88 6.83 -11.46
N ALA A 10 11.40 7.03 -12.67
CA ALA A 10 10.85 6.38 -13.86
C ALA A 10 10.92 4.84 -13.78
N ASP A 11 12.05 4.30 -13.31
CA ASP A 11 12.21 2.85 -13.12
C ASP A 11 11.34 2.32 -11.98
N PHE A 12 11.30 3.06 -10.87
CA PHE A 12 10.47 2.73 -9.71
C PHE A 12 8.98 2.66 -10.08
N PHE A 13 8.47 3.68 -10.78
CA PHE A 13 7.07 3.73 -11.22
C PHE A 13 6.75 2.62 -12.22
N SER A 14 7.64 2.38 -13.18
CA SER A 14 7.46 1.29 -14.13
C SER A 14 7.41 -0.07 -13.42
N ASN A 15 8.27 -0.29 -12.42
CA ASN A 15 8.28 -1.55 -11.67
C ASN A 15 7.01 -1.73 -10.82
N CYS A 16 6.58 -0.69 -10.11
CA CYS A 16 5.40 -0.77 -9.25
C CYS A 16 4.07 -0.82 -10.02
N SER A 17 4.06 -0.36 -11.26
CA SER A 17 2.89 -0.38 -12.14
C SER A 17 2.89 -1.51 -13.16
N TYR A 18 3.91 -2.38 -13.15
CA TYR A 18 4.11 -3.42 -14.16
C TYR A 18 4.15 -2.86 -15.59
N GLY A 19 4.75 -1.67 -15.74
CA GLY A 19 4.85 -0.93 -17.00
C GLY A 19 3.58 -0.19 -17.41
N GLN A 20 2.56 -0.09 -16.54
CA GLN A 20 1.33 0.65 -16.84
C GLN A 20 1.46 2.16 -16.62
N LEU A 21 2.35 2.59 -15.71
CA LEU A 21 2.75 3.98 -15.52
C LEU A 21 4.17 4.17 -16.04
N LEU A 22 4.28 4.90 -17.15
CA LEU A 22 5.54 5.18 -17.81
C LEU A 22 5.79 6.69 -17.81
N ILE A 23 7.00 7.08 -17.42
CA ILE A 23 7.51 8.43 -17.67
C ILE A 23 8.20 8.41 -19.02
N ASP A 24 7.71 9.22 -19.96
CA ASP A 24 8.41 9.45 -21.21
C ASP A 24 9.74 10.17 -20.91
N ARG A 25 10.83 9.40 -21.00
CA ARG A 25 12.18 9.87 -20.68
C ARG A 25 12.69 10.91 -21.68
N GLN A 26 12.14 10.95 -22.90
CA GLN A 26 12.52 11.91 -23.93
C GLN A 26 11.70 13.19 -23.83
N ALA A 27 10.43 13.08 -23.45
CA ALA A 27 9.56 14.25 -23.25
C ALA A 27 9.76 14.92 -21.89
N LEU A 28 10.27 14.22 -20.86
CA LEU A 28 10.47 14.81 -19.53
C LEU A 28 11.38 16.04 -19.60
N THR A 29 10.78 17.19 -19.32
CA THR A 29 11.46 18.48 -19.34
C THR A 29 11.57 19.02 -17.92
N VAL A 30 12.79 19.35 -17.48
CA VAL A 30 13.05 19.95 -16.18
C VAL A 30 13.63 21.34 -16.42
N VAL A 31 12.98 22.35 -15.87
CA VAL A 31 13.39 23.75 -16.01
C VAL A 31 13.36 24.44 -14.67
N SER A 32 14.26 25.41 -14.51
CA SER A 32 14.27 26.30 -13.36
C SER A 32 13.58 27.60 -13.74
N VAL A 33 12.62 28.02 -12.91
CA VAL A 33 11.90 29.28 -13.05
C VAL A 33 12.16 30.14 -11.82
N SER A 34 12.25 31.46 -12.02
CA SER A 34 12.31 32.41 -10.92
C SER A 34 10.90 32.86 -10.60
N VAL A 35 10.46 32.62 -9.36
CA VAL A 35 9.14 33.02 -8.88
C VAL A 35 9.34 34.13 -7.84
N PRO A 36 8.71 35.31 -8.00
CA PRO A 36 8.73 36.34 -6.99
C PRO A 36 8.10 35.84 -5.68
N CYS A 37 8.73 36.15 -4.54
CA CYS A 37 8.14 35.88 -3.23
C CYS A 37 6.95 36.82 -3.00
N SER A 38 5.74 36.37 -3.33
CA SER A 38 4.49 37.01 -2.93
C SER A 38 4.00 36.45 -1.61
N THR A 39 3.11 37.17 -0.94
CA THR A 39 2.41 36.66 0.26
C THR A 39 1.75 35.31 -0.02
N THR A 40 1.03 35.16 -1.13
CA THR A 40 0.36 33.90 -1.47
C THR A 40 1.31 32.73 -1.72
N VAL A 41 2.48 32.97 -2.31
CA VAL A 41 3.52 31.92 -2.48
C VAL A 41 4.14 31.55 -1.14
N MET A 42 4.37 32.54 -0.27
CA MET A 42 4.93 32.29 1.06
C MET A 42 3.91 31.69 2.05
N ASP A 43 2.62 31.86 1.81
CA ASP A 43 1.52 31.18 2.49
C ASP A 43 1.30 29.75 1.95
N CYS A 44 2.14 29.30 1.03
CA CYS A 44 2.12 27.98 0.42
C CYS A 44 0.81 27.61 -0.29
N ASP A 45 0.15 28.60 -0.90
CA ASP A 45 -0.99 28.36 -1.77
C ASP A 45 -0.54 27.63 -3.06
N PRO A 46 -0.96 26.35 -3.26
CA PRO A 46 -0.44 25.52 -4.35
C PRO A 46 -0.76 26.08 -5.73
N ASP A 47 -1.94 26.67 -5.90
CA ASP A 47 -2.38 27.29 -7.15
C ASP A 47 -1.55 28.53 -7.48
N SER A 48 -1.33 29.42 -6.50
CA SER A 48 -0.46 30.59 -6.67
C SER A 48 0.96 30.20 -7.05
N ILE A 49 1.51 29.16 -6.42
CA ILE A 49 2.84 28.61 -6.74
C ILE A 49 2.86 28.11 -8.19
N ALA A 50 1.89 27.28 -8.57
CA ALA A 50 1.80 26.69 -9.90
C ALA A 50 1.68 27.77 -10.99
N ASP A 51 0.80 28.74 -10.78
CA ASP A 51 0.55 29.83 -11.70
C ASP A 51 1.77 30.77 -11.83
N ALA A 52 2.45 31.06 -10.72
CA ALA A 52 3.66 31.87 -10.75
C ALA A 52 4.80 31.14 -11.47
N ALA A 53 4.93 29.82 -11.27
CA ALA A 53 5.90 29.00 -11.99
C ALA A 53 5.61 28.99 -13.51
N LYS A 54 4.35 28.80 -13.92
CA LYS A 54 3.94 28.84 -15.33
C LYS A 54 4.23 30.20 -15.98
N ARG A 55 3.93 31.31 -15.30
CA ARG A 55 4.25 32.67 -15.78
C ARG A 55 5.76 32.93 -15.90
N GLY A 56 6.57 32.28 -15.07
CA GLY A 56 8.03 32.41 -15.06
C GLY A 56 8.75 31.60 -16.14
N LEU A 57 8.03 30.80 -16.94
CA LEU A 57 8.63 30.02 -18.03
C LEU A 57 9.11 30.93 -19.16
N ARG A 58 10.28 30.62 -19.71
CA ARG A 58 10.85 31.31 -20.88
C ARG A 58 10.11 30.90 -22.16
N ASP A 59 10.21 31.75 -23.18
CA ASP A 59 9.73 31.44 -24.53
C ASP A 59 10.28 30.10 -25.03
N GLY A 60 9.42 29.30 -25.67
CA GLY A 60 9.78 28.02 -26.29
C GLY A 60 9.26 26.76 -25.59
N ILE A 61 8.75 26.85 -24.36
CA ILE A 61 8.10 25.73 -23.66
C ILE A 61 6.59 25.81 -23.87
N GLN A 62 6.03 24.88 -24.63
CA GLN A 62 4.59 24.82 -24.88
C GLN A 62 3.92 23.98 -23.80
N LEU A 63 3.35 24.61 -22.78
CA LEU A 63 2.69 23.92 -21.67
C LEU A 63 1.64 22.90 -22.11
N SER A 64 0.94 23.16 -23.23
CA SER A 64 -0.07 22.27 -23.80
C SER A 64 0.46 20.90 -24.27
N THR A 65 1.78 20.73 -24.42
CA THR A 65 2.37 19.43 -24.78
C THR A 65 2.55 18.51 -23.57
N PHE A 66 2.32 19.01 -22.35
CA PHE A 66 2.45 18.26 -21.10
C PHE A 66 1.08 18.01 -20.48
N GLN A 67 0.88 16.81 -19.96
CA GLN A 67 -0.38 16.41 -19.31
C GLN A 67 -0.32 16.51 -17.78
N ARG A 68 0.89 16.53 -17.21
CA ARG A 68 1.14 16.54 -15.77
C ARG A 68 2.26 17.52 -15.45
N PHE A 69 2.15 18.20 -14.32
CA PHE A 69 3.10 19.20 -13.87
C PHE A 69 3.58 18.85 -12.46
N VAL A 70 4.90 18.94 -12.27
CA VAL A 70 5.54 18.74 -10.98
C VAL A 70 6.28 20.01 -10.61
N TYR A 71 6.00 20.54 -9.44
CA TYR A 71 6.65 21.74 -8.90
C TYR A 71 7.60 21.32 -7.78
N VAL A 72 8.86 21.72 -7.88
CA VAL A 72 9.85 21.50 -6.82
C VAL A 72 10.16 22.85 -6.18
N LEU A 73 9.81 22.99 -4.92
CA LEU A 73 9.95 24.22 -4.16
C LEU A 73 11.39 24.43 -3.69
N PRO A 74 11.80 25.67 -3.38
CA PRO A 74 13.09 25.95 -2.77
C PRO A 74 13.31 25.22 -1.43
N LYS A 75 14.56 25.17 -1.00
CA LYS A 75 14.94 24.61 0.31
C LYS A 75 14.27 25.36 1.46
N ASN A 76 13.95 24.64 2.54
CA ASN A 76 13.29 25.09 3.77
C ASN A 76 11.79 25.36 3.62
N MET A 77 11.20 25.06 2.45
CA MET A 77 9.75 25.22 2.25
C MET A 77 8.94 24.19 3.02
N ALA A 78 9.52 23.05 3.42
CA ALA A 78 8.84 22.10 4.30
C ALA A 78 8.40 22.74 5.63
N VAL A 79 9.27 23.57 6.22
CA VAL A 79 8.98 24.28 7.47
C VAL A 79 7.92 25.36 7.27
N THR A 80 7.97 26.07 6.13
CA THR A 80 7.01 27.13 5.80
C THR A 80 5.63 26.57 5.48
N CYS A 81 5.57 25.50 4.69
CA CYS A 81 4.33 24.94 4.19
C CYS A 81 3.68 23.90 5.12
N GLY A 82 4.45 23.30 6.03
CA GLY A 82 3.98 22.25 6.93
C GLY A 82 3.72 20.91 6.22
N TRP A 83 4.21 20.74 4.99
CA TRP A 83 4.14 19.51 4.21
C TRP A 83 5.38 19.36 3.34
N VAL A 84 5.66 18.13 2.92
CA VAL A 84 6.86 17.78 2.10
C VAL A 84 6.48 17.30 0.69
N GLY A 85 5.23 16.88 0.54
CA GLY A 85 4.54 16.59 -0.71
C GLY A 85 3.10 17.10 -0.65
N LEU A 86 2.55 17.47 -1.80
CA LEU A 86 1.13 17.82 -1.99
C LEU A 86 0.71 17.50 -3.42
N ALA A 87 -0.55 17.19 -3.66
CA ALA A 87 -1.08 16.94 -5.00
C ALA A 87 -2.58 17.19 -5.13
N ASP A 88 -3.03 17.35 -6.38
CA ASP A 88 -4.45 17.31 -6.71
C ASP A 88 -5.02 15.88 -6.53
N VAL A 89 -6.24 15.74 -5.99
CA VAL A 89 -6.93 14.45 -5.80
C VAL A 89 -8.35 14.44 -6.40
N PRO A 90 -8.57 13.84 -7.59
CA PRO A 90 -7.59 13.61 -8.65
C PRO A 90 -7.22 14.91 -9.38
N GLY A 91 -6.16 14.89 -10.18
CA GLY A 91 -5.82 16.03 -11.03
C GLY A 91 -4.55 15.84 -11.84
N THR A 92 -3.77 16.91 -11.99
CA THR A 92 -2.61 16.93 -12.91
C THR A 92 -1.35 17.51 -12.30
N GLN A 93 -1.42 18.00 -11.07
CA GLN A 93 -0.35 18.74 -10.42
C GLN A 93 0.10 18.07 -9.12
N ALA A 94 1.41 18.13 -8.88
CA ALA A 94 2.03 17.73 -7.63
C ALA A 94 3.14 18.73 -7.25
N TRP A 95 3.33 18.94 -5.95
CA TRP A 95 4.33 19.83 -5.37
C TRP A 95 5.19 19.06 -4.40
N TYR A 96 6.50 19.34 -4.44
CA TYR A 96 7.47 18.72 -3.55
C TYR A 96 8.39 19.77 -2.98
N THR A 97 8.77 19.61 -1.73
CA THR A 97 9.82 20.42 -1.13
C THR A 97 11.20 19.81 -1.43
N LEU A 98 12.30 20.56 -1.22
CA LEU A 98 13.67 20.13 -1.55
C LEU A 98 14.36 19.37 -0.39
N GLU A 99 13.59 18.87 0.57
CA GLU A 99 14.04 18.12 1.74
C GLU A 99 14.13 16.61 1.45
N GLY A 100 14.77 15.87 2.36
CA GLY A 100 15.02 14.44 2.17
C GLY A 100 13.75 13.59 2.08
N ASP A 101 12.70 14.02 2.78
CA ASP A 101 11.34 13.47 2.77
C ASP A 101 10.44 14.05 1.66
N GLY A 102 10.88 15.12 0.98
CA GLY A 102 10.21 15.69 -0.19
C GLY A 102 10.62 15.00 -1.50
N ILE A 103 11.14 15.78 -2.45
CA ILE A 103 11.48 15.30 -3.81
C ILE A 103 12.55 14.19 -3.84
N PHE A 104 13.24 13.91 -2.73
CA PHE A 104 14.24 12.85 -2.64
C PHE A 104 13.70 11.53 -2.07
N SER A 105 12.49 11.53 -1.51
CA SER A 105 11.79 10.34 -1.02
C SER A 105 11.00 9.69 -2.15
N LYS A 106 11.32 8.43 -2.47
CA LYS A 106 10.58 7.69 -3.52
C LYS A 106 9.12 7.48 -3.15
N GLY A 107 8.85 7.18 -1.88
CA GLY A 107 7.51 7.03 -1.32
C GLY A 107 6.69 8.29 -1.57
N THR A 108 7.19 9.44 -1.11
CA THR A 108 6.53 10.75 -1.29
C THR A 108 6.32 11.08 -2.77
N VAL A 109 7.33 10.87 -3.61
CA VAL A 109 7.22 11.18 -5.05
C VAL A 109 6.16 10.31 -5.74
N MET A 110 6.07 9.02 -5.38
CA MET A 110 5.01 8.14 -5.84
C MET A 110 3.65 8.51 -5.27
N GLN A 111 3.56 8.82 -3.96
CA GLN A 111 2.34 9.21 -3.26
C GLN A 111 1.63 10.37 -3.98
N GLU A 112 2.34 11.49 -4.13
CA GLU A 112 1.78 12.70 -4.73
C GLU A 112 1.44 12.48 -6.20
N LEU A 113 2.21 11.66 -6.92
CA LEU A 113 1.83 11.32 -8.29
C LEU A 113 0.55 10.47 -8.31
N LEU A 114 0.39 9.50 -7.42
CA LEU A 114 -0.77 8.63 -7.34
C LEU A 114 -2.05 9.34 -6.88
N HIS A 115 -1.91 10.38 -6.06
CA HIS A 115 -3.00 11.31 -5.77
C HIS A 115 -3.61 11.90 -7.05
N THR A 116 -2.77 12.25 -8.03
CA THR A 116 -3.26 12.73 -9.34
C THR A 116 -4.04 11.69 -10.16
N PHE A 117 -4.01 10.41 -9.75
CA PHE A 117 -4.83 9.32 -10.30
C PHE A 117 -6.03 8.96 -9.40
N GLY A 118 -6.30 9.72 -8.35
CA GLY A 118 -7.44 9.53 -7.46
C GLY A 118 -7.23 8.47 -6.38
N LEU A 119 -5.98 8.20 -6.02
CA LEU A 119 -5.67 7.47 -4.78
C LEU A 119 -5.65 8.40 -3.57
N TYR A 120 -5.86 7.81 -2.40
CA TYR A 120 -5.92 8.46 -1.10
C TYR A 120 -4.89 7.84 -0.16
N HIS A 121 -4.68 8.45 1.00
CA HIS A 121 -3.68 7.98 1.94
C HIS A 121 -3.96 6.55 2.41
N GLY A 122 -2.87 5.83 2.66
CA GLY A 122 -2.84 4.53 3.32
C GLY A 122 -2.85 4.72 4.83
N TRP A 123 -3.60 3.85 5.49
CA TRP A 123 -3.83 3.86 6.93
C TRP A 123 -3.27 2.58 7.53
N LYS A 124 -2.85 2.62 8.79
CA LYS A 124 -2.58 1.42 9.57
C LYS A 124 -3.28 1.55 10.91
N ASP A 125 -4.05 0.52 11.26
CA ASP A 125 -4.81 0.46 12.49
C ASP A 125 -5.73 1.68 12.75
N GLY A 126 -6.16 2.36 11.67
CA GLY A 126 -6.98 3.58 11.77
C GLY A 126 -6.20 4.88 11.98
N SER A 127 -4.86 4.84 11.88
CA SER A 127 -4.01 6.03 11.81
C SER A 127 -3.54 6.26 10.37
N GLU A 128 -3.72 7.48 9.88
CA GLU A 128 -3.29 7.93 8.56
C GLU A 128 -1.76 7.90 8.46
N TYR A 129 -1.21 7.59 7.29
CA TYR A 129 0.22 7.53 6.98
C TYR A 129 1.06 6.45 7.70
N GLU A 130 0.49 5.73 8.66
CA GLU A 130 1.19 4.70 9.42
C GLU A 130 1.36 3.37 8.65
N ASP A 131 0.81 3.24 7.44
CA ASP A 131 1.11 2.10 6.56
C ASP A 131 2.46 2.28 5.86
N LEU A 132 3.53 1.85 6.55
CA LEU A 132 4.89 1.87 6.01
C LEU A 132 5.12 0.82 4.90
N SER A 133 4.11 0.02 4.52
CA SER A 133 4.22 -1.00 3.46
C SER A 133 3.88 -0.47 2.07
N THR A 134 3.35 0.74 1.93
CA THR A 134 2.95 1.34 0.66
C THR A 134 3.39 2.79 0.57
N SER A 135 3.61 3.27 -0.65
CA SER A 135 3.80 4.70 -0.94
C SER A 135 2.59 5.57 -0.63
N MET A 136 1.39 5.00 -0.46
CA MET A 136 0.22 5.81 -0.05
C MET A 136 0.19 6.06 1.47
N GLY A 137 0.90 5.27 2.26
CA GLY A 137 1.29 5.65 3.61
C GLY A 137 2.69 6.26 3.59
N SER A 138 3.47 6.13 4.66
CA SER A 138 4.84 6.69 4.69
C SER A 138 5.93 5.73 4.16
N GLY A 139 5.56 4.69 3.42
CA GLY A 139 6.49 3.67 2.92
C GLY A 139 7.23 4.09 1.63
N ASN A 140 8.44 3.57 1.43
CA ASN A 140 9.20 3.73 0.17
C ASN A 140 8.98 2.56 -0.81
N SER A 141 7.79 1.95 -0.76
CA SER A 141 7.45 0.71 -1.47
C SER A 141 6.36 0.94 -2.51
N CYS A 142 6.02 -0.09 -3.29
CA CYS A 142 4.93 -0.03 -4.25
C CYS A 142 3.56 0.09 -3.57
N PRO A 143 2.51 0.46 -4.33
CA PRO A 143 1.15 0.54 -3.82
C PRO A 143 0.69 -0.81 -3.25
N SER A 144 -0.19 -0.74 -2.26
CA SER A 144 -0.81 -1.91 -1.66
C SER A 144 -1.74 -2.62 -2.64
N ALA A 145 -2.13 -3.86 -2.34
CA ALA A 145 -3.04 -4.63 -3.20
C ALA A 145 -4.35 -3.90 -3.58
N PRO A 146 -5.10 -3.28 -2.65
CA PRO A 146 -6.30 -2.53 -3.02
C PRO A 146 -6.02 -1.30 -3.88
N GLU A 147 -4.88 -0.62 -3.68
CA GLU A 147 -4.46 0.51 -4.53
C GLU A 147 -4.12 0.04 -5.95
N LEU A 148 -3.35 -1.04 -6.09
CA LEU A 148 -3.04 -1.68 -7.37
C LEU A 148 -4.30 -2.12 -8.11
N TRP A 149 -5.28 -2.67 -7.39
CA TRP A 149 -6.58 -3.03 -7.95
C TRP A 149 -7.35 -1.79 -8.41
N ARG A 150 -7.42 -0.74 -7.59
CA ARG A 150 -8.14 0.51 -7.89
C ARG A 150 -7.58 1.21 -9.14
N LEU A 151 -6.26 1.17 -9.32
CA LEU A 151 -5.57 1.71 -10.50
C LEU A 151 -5.74 0.85 -11.76
N GLY A 152 -6.26 -0.38 -11.63
CA GLY A 152 -6.28 -1.37 -12.71
C GLY A 152 -4.89 -1.90 -13.07
N TRP A 153 -3.90 -1.72 -12.19
CA TRP A 153 -2.53 -2.17 -12.41
C TRP A 153 -2.35 -3.66 -12.17
N ALA A 154 -3.13 -4.23 -11.26
CA ALA A 154 -3.13 -5.65 -10.98
C ALA A 154 -4.54 -6.25 -10.90
N THR A 155 -4.61 -7.58 -10.90
CA THR A 155 -5.84 -8.35 -10.84
C THR A 155 -5.76 -9.42 -9.74
N PRO A 156 -6.90 -9.75 -9.09
CA PRO A 156 -6.93 -10.77 -8.06
C PRO A 156 -6.77 -12.18 -8.65
N LEU A 157 -6.12 -13.06 -7.89
CA LEU A 157 -6.06 -14.50 -8.11
C LEU A 157 -7.44 -15.12 -7.92
N ALA A 158 -8.16 -14.64 -6.90
CA ALA A 158 -9.50 -15.06 -6.58
C ALA A 158 -10.30 -13.90 -5.98
N GLN A 159 -11.60 -13.89 -6.28
CA GLN A 159 -12.59 -13.01 -5.64
C GLN A 159 -13.56 -13.90 -4.87
N LEU A 160 -13.52 -13.79 -3.54
CA LEU A 160 -14.23 -14.67 -2.62
C LEU A 160 -15.43 -13.95 -2.03
N ASN A 161 -16.60 -14.58 -2.12
CA ASN A 161 -17.84 -14.11 -1.52
C ASN A 161 -18.70 -15.31 -1.10
N SER A 162 -19.92 -15.08 -0.62
CA SER A 162 -20.77 -16.16 -0.11
C SER A 162 -21.08 -17.25 -1.15
N THR A 163 -21.06 -16.92 -2.44
CA THR A 163 -21.32 -17.82 -3.56
C THR A 163 -20.08 -18.60 -3.99
N THR A 164 -18.89 -17.97 -3.96
CA THR A 164 -17.64 -18.59 -4.45
C THR A 164 -16.76 -19.19 -3.36
N PHE A 165 -17.12 -18.99 -2.08
CA PHE A 165 -16.31 -19.41 -0.95
C PHE A 165 -17.18 -20.07 0.14
N PRO A 166 -17.35 -21.40 0.12
CA PRO A 166 -18.23 -22.13 1.03
C PRO A 166 -17.76 -22.08 2.49
N ALA A 167 -18.69 -22.27 3.43
CA ALA A 167 -18.36 -22.32 4.85
C ALA A 167 -17.78 -23.69 5.24
N GLY A 168 -16.88 -23.69 6.23
CA GLY A 168 -16.34 -24.88 6.89
C GLY A 168 -15.26 -25.62 6.08
N VAL A 169 -14.93 -25.18 4.87
CA VAL A 169 -13.98 -25.89 4.01
C VAL A 169 -12.78 -24.98 3.70
N TYR A 170 -11.57 -25.49 3.96
CA TYR A 170 -10.37 -24.80 3.51
C TYR A 170 -10.27 -24.79 1.98
N THR A 171 -10.05 -23.60 1.43
CA THR A 171 -9.66 -23.40 0.04
C THR A 171 -8.17 -23.06 -0.01
N ASN A 172 -7.42 -23.82 -0.79
CA ASN A 172 -5.97 -23.67 -0.94
C ASN A 172 -5.64 -22.72 -2.10
N PHE A 173 -4.68 -21.83 -1.90
CA PHE A 173 -4.13 -20.96 -2.93
C PHE A 173 -2.60 -20.97 -2.88
N THR A 174 -1.97 -20.84 -4.04
CA THR A 174 -0.56 -20.47 -4.14
C THR A 174 -0.52 -18.99 -4.51
N LEU A 175 -0.35 -18.12 -3.52
CA LEU A 175 -0.41 -16.67 -3.68
C LEU A 175 0.96 -16.14 -4.13
N PRO A 176 1.11 -15.62 -5.37
CA PRO A 176 2.35 -15.06 -5.86
C PRO A 176 2.68 -13.73 -5.17
N ALA A 177 3.97 -13.43 -5.08
CA ALA A 177 4.45 -12.15 -4.59
C ALA A 177 4.08 -11.01 -5.55
N THR A 178 3.70 -9.87 -4.99
CA THR A 178 3.23 -8.69 -5.72
C THR A 178 4.22 -8.17 -6.76
N TYR A 179 5.54 -8.30 -6.56
CA TYR A 179 6.53 -7.79 -7.51
C TYR A 179 6.62 -8.58 -8.84
N LEU A 180 5.99 -9.76 -8.94
CA LEU A 180 6.16 -10.65 -10.11
C LEU A 180 5.40 -10.21 -11.35
N GLY A 181 4.29 -9.47 -11.20
CA GLY A 181 3.50 -9.04 -12.33
C GLY A 181 2.07 -8.64 -11.97
N PRO A 182 1.26 -8.28 -12.97
CA PRO A 182 -0.08 -7.72 -12.76
C PRO A 182 -1.18 -8.77 -12.56
N LYS A 183 -0.89 -10.06 -12.73
CA LYS A 183 -1.92 -11.11 -12.77
C LYS A 183 -1.90 -11.98 -11.54
N GLY A 184 -3.03 -12.08 -10.85
CA GLY A 184 -3.23 -13.07 -9.81
C GLY A 184 -2.36 -12.85 -8.56
N ILE A 185 -2.05 -11.61 -8.19
CA ILE A 185 -1.10 -11.27 -7.10
C ILE A 185 -1.75 -10.89 -5.78
N MET A 186 -3.08 -11.04 -5.68
CA MET A 186 -3.84 -10.74 -4.47
C MET A 186 -5.09 -11.59 -4.40
N ILE A 187 -5.67 -11.79 -3.22
CA ILE A 187 -7.02 -12.33 -3.05
C ILE A 187 -7.91 -11.21 -2.52
N LYS A 188 -9.05 -10.98 -3.19
CA LYS A 188 -10.07 -10.06 -2.74
C LYS A 188 -11.19 -10.84 -2.06
N ILE A 189 -11.56 -10.46 -0.85
CA ILE A 189 -12.64 -11.09 -0.09
C ILE A 189 -13.74 -10.05 0.15
N GLN A 190 -14.94 -10.37 -0.30
CA GLN A 190 -16.17 -9.63 -0.08
C GLN A 190 -17.04 -10.41 0.91
N PRO A 191 -16.92 -10.15 2.23
CA PRO A 191 -17.57 -10.94 3.28
C PRO A 191 -19.08 -10.63 3.39
N ASN A 192 -19.81 -10.72 2.27
CA ASN A 192 -21.25 -10.51 2.19
C ASN A 192 -22.07 -11.55 2.99
N TRP A 193 -21.44 -12.62 3.49
CA TRP A 193 -22.03 -13.55 4.46
C TRP A 193 -22.23 -12.94 5.85
N LEU A 194 -21.57 -11.81 6.17
CA LEU A 194 -21.82 -11.06 7.40
C LEU A 194 -23.14 -10.25 7.33
N THR A 195 -23.90 -10.35 6.24
CA THR A 195 -25.19 -9.67 6.05
C THR A 195 -25.08 -8.14 6.17
N ASN A 196 -25.90 -7.50 7.01
CA ASN A 196 -26.01 -6.04 7.13
C ASN A 196 -24.80 -5.38 7.82
N THR A 197 -23.93 -6.15 8.48
CA THR A 197 -22.73 -5.63 9.17
C THR A 197 -21.51 -5.57 8.27
N TYR A 198 -21.55 -6.16 7.07
CA TYR A 198 -20.50 -6.06 6.08
C TYR A 198 -20.32 -4.61 5.62
N LYS A 199 -19.18 -4.00 5.96
CA LYS A 199 -18.79 -2.64 5.54
C LYS A 199 -17.44 -2.59 4.82
N LYS A 200 -16.66 -3.68 4.90
CA LYS A 200 -15.26 -3.69 4.48
C LYS A 200 -14.94 -4.91 3.62
N ASN A 201 -14.26 -4.68 2.50
CA ASN A 201 -13.56 -5.71 1.73
C ASN A 201 -12.19 -5.98 2.36
N LEU A 202 -11.71 -7.21 2.19
CA LEU A 202 -10.32 -7.58 2.54
C LEU A 202 -9.51 -7.84 1.28
N TYR A 203 -8.24 -7.45 1.33
CA TYR A 203 -7.25 -7.80 0.31
C TYR A 203 -6.07 -8.49 1.00
N LEU A 204 -5.72 -9.68 0.53
CA LEU A 204 -4.54 -10.42 0.97
C LEU A 204 -3.50 -10.39 -0.14
N ALA A 205 -2.26 -10.01 0.18
CA ALA A 205 -1.17 -10.02 -0.78
C ALA A 205 0.16 -10.37 -0.12
N LEU A 206 0.96 -11.18 -0.82
CA LEU A 206 2.33 -11.49 -0.42
C LEU A 206 3.26 -10.34 -0.82
N ARG A 207 3.88 -9.70 0.16
CA ARG A 207 4.87 -8.63 -0.06
C ARG A 207 6.28 -9.18 0.10
N VAL A 208 7.16 -8.87 -0.82
CA VAL A 208 8.56 -9.32 -0.84
C VAL A 208 9.41 -8.18 -1.34
N GLY A 209 10.52 -7.90 -0.65
CA GLY A 209 11.42 -6.77 -0.85
C GLY A 209 12.26 -6.87 -2.13
N ARG A 210 11.60 -6.85 -3.30
CA ARG A 210 12.22 -7.03 -4.62
C ARG A 210 11.60 -6.10 -5.66
N ALA A 211 12.37 -5.84 -6.73
CA ALA A 211 11.99 -4.94 -7.82
C ALA A 211 11.51 -3.57 -7.31
N GLY A 212 10.24 -3.21 -7.54
CA GLY A 212 9.70 -1.96 -7.03
C GLY A 212 9.61 -1.92 -5.50
N ASP A 213 9.37 -3.06 -4.85
CA ASP A 213 9.34 -3.19 -3.38
C ASP A 213 10.74 -3.33 -2.76
N ARG A 214 11.83 -3.01 -3.47
CA ARG A 214 13.21 -3.19 -2.93
C ARG A 214 13.45 -2.49 -1.60
N ASP A 215 12.76 -1.37 -1.36
CA ASP A 215 12.90 -0.56 -0.15
C ASP A 215 11.76 -0.87 0.87
N LEU A 216 11.12 -2.05 0.77
CA LEU A 216 10.12 -2.57 1.70
C LEU A 216 10.76 -2.95 3.04
N VAL A 217 10.22 -2.41 4.12
CA VAL A 217 10.73 -2.67 5.47
C VAL A 217 10.47 -4.11 5.94
N ASP A 218 11.40 -4.66 6.73
CA ASP A 218 11.43 -6.07 7.13
C ASP A 218 10.17 -6.56 7.87
N VAL A 219 9.44 -5.65 8.53
CA VAL A 219 8.19 -6.02 9.19
C VAL A 219 7.12 -6.51 8.20
N TYR A 220 7.20 -6.14 6.91
CA TYR A 220 6.29 -6.58 5.85
C TYR A 220 6.93 -7.54 4.84
N ASN A 221 8.26 -7.62 4.82
CA ASN A 221 8.97 -8.45 3.86
C ASN A 221 8.71 -9.95 4.09
N GLU A 222 8.41 -10.66 3.00
CA GLU A 222 8.10 -12.09 2.96
C GLU A 222 6.87 -12.51 3.78
N LYS A 223 5.89 -11.62 3.89
CA LYS A 223 4.68 -11.78 4.71
C LYS A 223 3.41 -11.45 3.92
N ILE A 224 2.28 -11.92 4.42
CA ILE A 224 0.97 -11.55 3.88
C ILE A 224 0.50 -10.25 4.55
N SER A 225 0.33 -9.20 3.76
CA SER A 225 -0.38 -7.99 4.20
C SER A 225 -1.88 -8.18 4.00
N ILE A 226 -2.67 -7.79 5.00
CA ILE A 226 -4.14 -7.75 4.92
C ILE A 226 -4.64 -6.33 5.10
N HIS A 227 -5.26 -5.82 4.04
CA HIS A 227 -5.87 -4.49 4.01
C HIS A 227 -7.39 -4.58 4.07
N GLU A 228 -7.99 -3.74 4.89
CA GLU A 228 -9.42 -3.43 4.90
C GLU A 228 -9.71 -2.21 4.02
N VAL A 229 -10.84 -2.24 3.30
CA VAL A 229 -11.25 -1.15 2.42
C VAL A 229 -12.76 -0.95 2.49
N ASN A 230 -13.26 0.29 2.50
CA ASN A 230 -14.70 0.59 2.43
C ASN A 230 -15.34 -0.07 1.21
N LYS A 231 -16.29 -1.00 1.45
CA LYS A 231 -16.93 -1.77 0.38
C LYS A 231 -17.71 -0.90 -0.60
N ASP A 232 -18.31 0.20 -0.13
CA ASP A 232 -19.22 1.01 -0.94
C ASP A 232 -18.44 1.81 -2.01
N ILE A 233 -17.19 2.14 -1.69
CA ILE A 233 -16.26 2.80 -2.60
C ILE A 233 -15.46 1.77 -3.41
N ASP A 234 -15.01 0.68 -2.79
CA ASP A 234 -14.17 -0.33 -3.45
C ASP A 234 -14.94 -1.22 -4.45
N ASN A 235 -16.24 -1.42 -4.25
CA ASN A 235 -17.07 -2.16 -5.21
C ASN A 235 -17.53 -1.29 -6.40
N SER A 236 -17.23 0.01 -6.40
CA SER A 236 -17.62 0.94 -7.46
C SER A 236 -16.46 1.88 -7.78
N PHE A 237 -15.79 1.65 -8.91
CA PHE A 237 -14.66 2.49 -9.35
C PHE A 237 -15.03 3.96 -9.63
N VAL A 238 -16.32 4.27 -9.75
CA VAL A 238 -16.84 5.63 -9.94
C VAL A 238 -17.30 6.28 -8.64
N ALA A 239 -17.32 5.54 -7.52
CA ALA A 239 -17.68 6.10 -6.23
C ALA A 239 -16.59 7.08 -5.78
N ALA A 240 -17.05 8.27 -5.40
CA ALA A 240 -16.22 9.32 -4.83
C ALA A 240 -15.90 9.05 -3.36
N GLY A 241 -14.79 9.64 -2.89
CA GLY A 241 -14.37 9.61 -1.49
C GLY A 241 -13.21 8.66 -1.24
N ASP A 242 -12.63 8.82 -0.05
CA ASP A 242 -11.52 8.01 0.42
C ASP A 242 -12.02 6.60 0.79
N PRO A 243 -11.52 5.53 0.13
CA PRO A 243 -11.87 4.16 0.49
C PRO A 243 -11.31 3.73 1.87
N ILE A 244 -10.43 4.51 2.50
CA ILE A 244 -9.73 4.24 3.75
C ILE A 244 -9.04 2.88 3.66
N VAL A 245 -7.99 2.80 2.84
CA VAL A 245 -7.15 1.60 2.69
C VAL A 245 -6.37 1.41 3.98
N ASN A 246 -6.80 0.47 4.82
CA ASN A 246 -6.29 0.30 6.17
C ASN A 246 -5.57 -1.04 6.32
N LEU A 247 -4.24 -1.03 6.50
CA LEU A 247 -3.49 -2.21 6.87
C LEU A 247 -3.86 -2.62 8.30
N ARG A 248 -4.32 -3.85 8.47
CA ARG A 248 -4.80 -4.38 9.75
C ARG A 248 -3.98 -5.54 10.27
N TRP A 249 -3.46 -6.37 9.36
CA TRP A 249 -2.69 -7.55 9.73
C TRP A 249 -1.50 -7.77 8.81
N VAL A 250 -0.43 -8.31 9.40
CA VAL A 250 0.74 -8.81 8.70
C VAL A 250 1.01 -10.21 9.22
N ILE A 251 0.90 -11.22 8.36
CA ILE A 251 0.96 -12.62 8.75
C ILE A 251 2.27 -13.23 8.31
N ASN A 252 3.01 -13.83 9.26
CA ASN A 252 4.24 -14.55 8.99
C ASN A 252 3.98 -15.82 8.16
N PRO A 253 4.99 -16.36 7.47
CA PRO A 253 4.93 -17.74 6.98
C PRO A 253 4.64 -18.74 8.11
N LEU A 254 4.09 -19.91 7.77
CA LEU A 254 3.85 -21.01 8.72
C LEU A 254 3.02 -20.60 9.96
N SER A 255 2.03 -19.74 9.78
CA SER A 255 1.24 -19.15 10.86
C SER A 255 -0.26 -19.43 10.71
N SER A 256 -0.99 -19.28 11.81
CA SER A 256 -2.45 -19.42 11.88
C SER A 256 -3.04 -18.14 12.45
N VAL A 257 -4.03 -17.54 11.76
CA VAL A 257 -4.67 -16.30 12.19
C VAL A 257 -6.18 -16.39 11.99
N THR A 258 -6.92 -16.07 13.04
CA THR A 258 -8.39 -16.03 13.02
C THR A 258 -8.87 -14.58 13.06
N LEU A 259 -9.65 -14.19 12.05
CA LEU A 259 -10.31 -12.90 11.97
C LEU A 259 -11.79 -13.07 12.33
N PHE A 260 -12.10 -13.07 13.62
CA PHE A 260 -13.45 -13.32 14.13
C PHE A 260 -14.50 -12.35 13.57
N ASN A 261 -14.14 -11.06 13.41
CA ASN A 261 -15.04 -10.06 12.82
C ASN A 261 -15.43 -10.38 11.36
N TYR A 262 -14.70 -11.29 10.70
CA TYR A 262 -14.92 -11.67 9.32
C TYR A 262 -15.37 -13.13 9.14
N ASN A 263 -15.50 -13.87 10.25
CA ASN A 263 -15.67 -15.32 10.26
C ASN A 263 -14.65 -16.02 9.34
N LEU A 264 -13.38 -15.60 9.39
CA LEU A 264 -12.33 -16.08 8.50
C LEU A 264 -11.17 -16.65 9.30
N HIS A 265 -10.72 -17.84 8.91
CA HIS A 265 -9.50 -18.47 9.42
C HIS A 265 -8.49 -18.62 8.29
N ILE A 266 -7.25 -18.24 8.57
CA ILE A 266 -6.16 -18.15 7.60
C ILE A 266 -4.99 -18.99 8.10
N LEU A 267 -4.53 -19.91 7.27
CA LEU A 267 -3.29 -20.65 7.48
C LEU A 267 -2.29 -20.25 6.40
N THR A 268 -1.11 -19.80 6.78
CA THR A 268 0.00 -19.55 5.87
C THR A 268 0.96 -20.74 5.91
N GLY A 269 1.39 -21.18 4.73
CA GLY A 269 2.40 -22.20 4.55
C GLY A 269 3.81 -21.60 4.43
N PRO A 270 4.79 -22.41 4.00
CA PRO A 270 6.12 -21.89 3.69
C PRO A 270 6.08 -21.03 2.42
N LEU A 271 7.10 -20.19 2.28
CA LEU A 271 7.44 -19.61 0.99
C LEU A 271 7.90 -20.72 0.03
N VAL A 272 7.44 -20.66 -1.21
CA VAL A 272 7.80 -21.62 -2.26
C VAL A 272 8.43 -20.90 -3.44
N SER A 273 9.09 -21.67 -4.31
CA SER A 273 9.68 -21.18 -5.56
C SER A 273 10.68 -20.02 -5.35
N GLY A 274 11.49 -20.08 -4.29
CA GLY A 274 12.50 -19.05 -4.00
C GLY A 274 11.91 -17.70 -3.55
N SER A 275 10.96 -17.73 -2.61
CA SER A 275 10.23 -16.55 -2.10
C SER A 275 9.42 -15.80 -3.17
N THR A 276 8.92 -16.52 -4.18
CA THR A 276 8.08 -15.94 -5.23
C THR A 276 6.59 -16.23 -5.00
N ALA A 277 6.24 -17.17 -4.14
CA ALA A 277 4.87 -17.43 -3.74
C ALA A 277 4.77 -17.99 -2.32
N MET A 278 3.57 -17.99 -1.75
CA MET A 278 3.25 -18.61 -0.47
C MET A 278 1.98 -19.45 -0.62
N ILE A 279 2.01 -20.68 -0.08
CA ILE A 279 0.80 -21.48 0.02
C ILE A 279 -0.05 -20.89 1.14
N ILE A 280 -1.33 -20.64 0.90
CA ILE A 280 -2.27 -20.18 1.92
C ILE A 280 -3.53 -21.03 1.87
N LYS A 281 -4.10 -21.33 3.05
CA LYS A 281 -5.44 -21.92 3.18
C LYS A 281 -6.36 -20.89 3.80
N LEU A 282 -7.51 -20.67 3.19
CA LEU A 282 -8.55 -19.79 3.71
C LEU A 282 -9.79 -20.62 4.01
N CYS A 283 -10.40 -20.42 5.17
CA CYS A 283 -11.68 -21.00 5.52
C CYS A 283 -12.62 -19.93 6.07
N ARG A 284 -13.83 -19.86 5.50
CA ARG A 284 -14.95 -19.13 6.09
C ARG A 284 -15.62 -20.03 7.12
N PHE A 285 -15.67 -19.67 8.40
CA PHE A 285 -16.39 -20.46 9.40
C PHE A 285 -17.77 -19.86 9.72
N THR A 286 -18.58 -20.59 10.50
CA THR A 286 -19.90 -20.14 10.96
C THR A 286 -19.91 -19.81 12.44
N THR A 287 -19.28 -20.66 13.25
CA THR A 287 -19.23 -20.54 14.70
C THR A 287 -17.82 -20.21 15.16
N GLY A 288 -16.82 -20.95 14.65
CA GLY A 288 -15.42 -20.73 14.98
C GLY A 288 -14.47 -21.48 14.04
N PRO A 289 -13.15 -21.23 14.14
CA PRO A 289 -12.15 -21.85 13.26
C PRO A 289 -12.14 -23.38 13.32
N ASN A 290 -12.66 -24.00 14.39
CA ASN A 290 -12.79 -25.46 14.50
C ASN A 290 -13.83 -26.06 13.55
N ASP A 291 -14.71 -25.25 12.95
CA ASP A 291 -15.63 -25.69 11.90
C ASP A 291 -14.90 -25.97 10.58
N CYS A 292 -13.64 -25.54 10.45
CA CYS A 292 -12.85 -25.63 9.24
C CYS A 292 -12.15 -26.98 9.12
N PHE A 293 -12.51 -27.74 8.09
CA PHE A 293 -11.84 -28.98 7.72
C PHE A 293 -11.17 -28.84 6.35
N ASP A 294 -10.06 -29.55 6.18
CA ASP A 294 -9.52 -29.78 4.85
C ASP A 294 -10.58 -30.55 4.06
N GLN A 295 -10.85 -30.11 2.83
CA GLN A 295 -11.70 -30.88 1.94
C GLN A 295 -11.07 -32.27 1.85
N LEU A 296 -11.69 -33.26 2.51
CA LEU A 296 -11.27 -34.65 2.39
C LEU A 296 -11.21 -34.88 0.90
N GLU A 297 -10.00 -35.10 0.36
CA GLU A 297 -9.85 -35.55 -1.01
C GLU A 297 -10.84 -36.69 -1.12
N SER A 298 -11.89 -36.53 -1.94
CA SER A 298 -12.90 -37.56 -2.10
C SER A 298 -12.33 -38.69 -2.95
N SER A 299 -11.16 -39.19 -2.56
CA SER A 299 -10.42 -40.32 -3.10
C SER A 299 -11.02 -41.63 -2.57
N GLY A 300 -12.33 -41.77 -2.78
CA GLY A 300 -13.08 -43.00 -2.58
C GLY A 300 -13.76 -43.53 -3.85
N ALA A 301 -13.56 -42.87 -5.00
CA ALA A 301 -13.78 -43.51 -6.30
C ALA A 301 -12.42 -43.98 -6.81
N GLU A 302 -12.09 -45.23 -6.45
CA GLU A 302 -11.09 -46.05 -7.13
C GLU A 302 -11.55 -46.21 -8.59
N GLY A 303 -11.32 -45.16 -9.39
CA GLY A 303 -11.52 -45.17 -10.82
C GLY A 303 -10.60 -46.24 -11.37
N THR A 304 -11.20 -47.25 -11.97
CA THR A 304 -10.54 -48.30 -12.76
C THR A 304 -9.44 -47.64 -13.61
N PRO A 305 -8.21 -48.19 -13.66
CA PRO A 305 -7.14 -47.59 -14.45
C PRO A 305 -7.64 -47.34 -15.89
N PRO A 306 -7.39 -46.15 -16.46
CA PRO A 306 -7.75 -45.89 -17.85
C PRO A 306 -7.15 -47.00 -18.71
N PRO A 307 -7.90 -47.57 -19.67
CA PRO A 307 -7.41 -48.63 -20.53
C PRO A 307 -6.12 -48.17 -21.19
N ALA A 308 -5.09 -49.02 -21.10
CA ALA A 308 -3.77 -48.77 -21.64
C ALA A 308 -3.89 -48.20 -23.07
N ALA A 309 -3.26 -47.05 -23.30
CA ALA A 309 -3.15 -46.50 -24.63
C ALA A 309 -2.51 -47.56 -25.55
N PRO A 310 -3.07 -47.79 -26.75
CA PRO A 310 -2.51 -48.76 -27.68
C PRO A 310 -1.07 -48.35 -28.06
N PRO A 311 -0.17 -49.32 -28.29
CA PRO A 311 1.20 -49.05 -28.65
C PRO A 311 1.26 -48.23 -29.93
N VAL A 312 1.94 -47.09 -29.86
CA VAL A 312 2.26 -46.26 -31.02
C VAL A 312 3.21 -47.08 -31.89
N GLY A 313 2.69 -47.54 -33.03
CA GLY A 313 3.46 -48.26 -34.04
C GLY A 313 4.52 -47.37 -34.67
N GLU A 314 5.68 -47.99 -34.93
CA GLU A 314 6.78 -47.44 -35.71
C GLU A 314 6.30 -46.83 -37.04
N PRO A 315 6.72 -45.60 -37.39
CA PRO A 315 6.54 -45.09 -38.74
C PRO A 315 7.58 -45.74 -39.67
N ASN A 316 7.09 -46.64 -40.52
CA ASN A 316 7.82 -47.14 -41.68
C ASN A 316 8.19 -45.99 -42.63
N GLY A 317 9.35 -46.16 -43.26
CA GLY A 317 10.12 -45.10 -43.90
C GLY A 317 9.41 -44.37 -45.04
N VAL A 318 9.51 -43.04 -45.00
CA VAL A 318 9.35 -42.18 -46.16
C VAL A 318 10.69 -41.53 -46.47
N LYS A 319 11.11 -41.75 -47.72
CA LYS A 319 12.36 -41.32 -48.34
C LYS A 319 12.50 -39.78 -48.30
N PRO A 320 13.64 -39.21 -47.89
CA PRO A 320 13.81 -37.77 -47.82
C PRO A 320 13.88 -37.15 -49.23
N SER A 321 13.07 -36.10 -49.44
CA SER A 321 13.21 -35.17 -50.56
C SER A 321 14.22 -34.06 -50.21
N PRO A 322 14.82 -33.37 -51.21
CA PRO A 322 15.94 -32.46 -50.99
C PRO A 322 15.54 -31.24 -50.16
N ILE A 323 16.45 -30.83 -49.27
CA ILE A 323 16.33 -29.63 -48.43
C ILE A 323 16.46 -28.38 -49.32
N ASP A 324 15.37 -27.63 -49.44
CA ASP A 324 15.37 -26.27 -50.01
C ASP A 324 15.80 -25.27 -48.92
N ASN A 325 16.92 -24.58 -49.16
CA ASN A 325 17.55 -23.62 -48.25
C ASN A 325 16.97 -22.20 -48.39
N SER A 326 15.68 -22.07 -48.70
CA SER A 326 15.04 -20.76 -48.78
C SER A 326 14.66 -20.22 -47.38
N PRO A 327 15.01 -18.96 -47.04
CA PRO A 327 14.66 -18.37 -45.74
C PRO A 327 13.14 -18.19 -45.61
N PRO A 328 12.57 -18.38 -44.40
CA PRO A 328 11.14 -18.29 -44.20
C PRO A 328 10.63 -16.84 -44.40
N PRO A 329 9.43 -16.66 -44.98
CA PRO A 329 8.84 -15.33 -45.13
C PRO A 329 8.50 -14.73 -43.75
N PRO A 330 8.53 -13.39 -43.62
CA PRO A 330 8.22 -12.72 -42.37
C PRO A 330 6.77 -13.00 -41.96
N ARG A 331 6.58 -13.48 -40.72
CA ARG A 331 5.25 -13.67 -40.12
C ARG A 331 4.61 -12.31 -39.87
N THR A 332 3.51 -12.02 -40.56
CA THR A 332 2.56 -10.97 -40.18
C THR A 332 1.74 -11.44 -38.98
N SER A 333 1.94 -10.80 -37.83
CA SER A 333 1.05 -10.95 -36.67
C SER A 333 -0.35 -10.42 -37.01
N PRO A 334 -1.44 -11.09 -36.61
CA PRO A 334 -2.78 -10.55 -36.80
C PRO A 334 -2.97 -9.29 -35.95
N LEU A 335 -3.50 -8.25 -36.60
CA LEU A 335 -3.93 -7.00 -35.97
C LEU A 335 -5.00 -7.31 -34.90
N LEU A 336 -4.70 -7.01 -33.64
CA LEU A 336 -5.71 -6.91 -32.60
C LEU A 336 -6.65 -5.74 -32.94
N PRO A 337 -7.97 -5.86 -32.68
CA PRO A 337 -8.89 -4.75 -32.85
C PRO A 337 -8.49 -3.58 -31.93
N PRO A 338 -8.71 -2.32 -32.37
CA PRO A 338 -8.39 -1.16 -31.57
C PRO A 338 -9.16 -1.19 -30.25
N ARG A 339 -8.41 -1.07 -29.15
CA ARG A 339 -8.97 -0.87 -27.81
C ARG A 339 -9.76 0.45 -27.81
N PRO A 340 -10.98 0.50 -27.23
CA PRO A 340 -11.66 1.77 -27.05
C PRO A 340 -10.78 2.71 -26.21
N PRO A 341 -10.78 4.03 -26.52
CA PRO A 341 -10.01 4.99 -25.74
C PRO A 341 -10.49 4.99 -24.28
N PRO A 342 -9.60 5.26 -23.31
CA PRO A 342 -10.02 5.47 -21.94
C PRO A 342 -11.05 6.60 -21.90
N THR A 343 -12.22 6.32 -21.31
CA THR A 343 -13.23 7.33 -21.03
C THR A 343 -12.59 8.43 -20.19
N LEU A 344 -12.49 9.63 -20.78
CA LEU A 344 -12.14 10.85 -20.07
C LEU A 344 -13.12 11.01 -18.91
N PHE A 345 -12.60 10.99 -17.68
CA PHE A 345 -13.34 11.45 -16.52
C PHE A 345 -13.73 12.92 -16.78
N GLN A 346 -15.02 13.20 -16.94
CA GLN A 346 -15.51 14.58 -16.88
C GLN A 346 -15.27 15.06 -15.46
N GLN A 347 -14.36 16.03 -15.30
CA GLN A 347 -14.19 16.77 -14.06
C GLN A 347 -15.52 17.47 -13.70
N PRO A 348 -16.12 17.21 -12.53
CA PRO A 348 -17.10 18.15 -11.99
C PRO A 348 -16.40 19.48 -11.65
N PRO A 349 -17.11 20.62 -11.68
CA PRO A 349 -16.54 21.90 -11.31
C PRO A 349 -15.99 21.85 -9.88
N ALA A 350 -14.72 22.22 -9.73
CA ALA A 350 -13.99 22.22 -8.48
C ALA A 350 -14.57 23.27 -7.52
N SER A 351 -15.29 22.80 -6.52
CA SER A 351 -15.56 23.54 -5.29
C SER A 351 -15.59 22.54 -4.14
N PHE A 352 -14.42 22.00 -3.82
CA PHE A 352 -14.17 21.26 -2.59
C PHE A 352 -13.09 22.00 -1.81
N THR A 353 -13.50 22.68 -0.75
CA THR A 353 -12.60 23.08 0.32
C THR A 353 -12.20 21.82 1.07
N SER A 354 -10.99 21.32 0.85
CA SER A 354 -10.38 20.31 1.71
C SER A 354 -10.38 20.82 3.16
N PRO A 355 -10.75 20.01 4.16
CA PRO A 355 -10.53 20.39 5.55
C PRO A 355 -9.03 20.57 5.80
N PRO A 356 -8.61 21.49 6.69
CA PRO A 356 -7.21 21.66 7.04
C PRO A 356 -6.65 20.35 7.61
N PRO A 357 -5.37 20.04 7.35
CA PRO A 357 -4.73 18.88 7.95
C PRO A 357 -4.79 18.97 9.47
N SER A 358 -5.23 17.90 10.13
CA SER A 358 -5.16 17.78 11.58
C SER A 358 -3.69 17.81 11.99
N SER A 359 -3.26 18.90 12.60
CA SER A 359 -1.88 19.16 13.01
C SER A 359 -1.46 18.29 14.21
N LEU A 360 -1.29 17.00 14.01
CA LEU A 360 -0.61 16.09 14.94
C LEU A 360 0.42 15.26 14.18
N GLN A 361 1.36 15.96 13.54
CA GLN A 361 2.62 15.36 13.13
C GLN A 361 3.56 15.43 14.35
N PRO A 362 4.13 14.32 14.85
CA PRO A 362 5.08 14.38 15.95
C PRO A 362 6.35 15.10 15.48
N SER A 363 6.73 16.16 16.20
CA SER A 363 7.98 16.90 15.98
C SER A 363 9.18 15.95 16.05
N PRO A 364 10.14 16.03 15.11
CA PRO A 364 11.39 15.29 15.25
C PRO A 364 12.18 15.86 16.44
N GLN A 365 12.42 15.03 17.46
CA GLN A 365 13.34 15.39 18.54
C GLN A 365 14.76 15.47 17.97
N SER A 366 15.35 16.66 18.00
CA SER A 366 16.77 16.89 17.70
C SER A 366 17.66 16.12 18.68
N LEU A 367 18.21 15.00 18.23
CA LEU A 367 19.35 14.36 18.87
C LEU A 367 20.63 15.13 18.50
N THR A 368 21.12 15.93 19.45
CA THR A 368 22.45 16.54 19.39
C THR A 368 23.50 15.44 19.44
N THR A 369 24.02 15.02 18.29
CA THR A 369 25.13 14.08 18.20
C THR A 369 26.46 14.81 18.42
N LEU A 370 27.20 14.41 19.45
CA LEU A 370 28.60 14.79 19.65
C LEU A 370 29.47 14.16 18.54
N PRO A 371 30.53 14.85 18.07
CA PRO A 371 31.35 14.37 16.97
C PRO A 371 32.18 13.15 17.41
N TYR A 372 31.99 12.01 16.75
CA TYR A 372 32.91 10.88 16.84
C TYR A 372 34.23 11.22 16.14
N PRO A 373 35.39 10.83 16.71
CA PRO A 373 36.66 10.93 16.00
C PRO A 373 36.66 10.02 14.75
N PRO A 374 37.33 10.43 13.67
CA PRO A 374 37.38 9.63 12.45
C PRO A 374 38.12 8.30 12.70
N PRO A 375 37.67 7.19 12.10
CA PRO A 375 38.38 5.92 12.18
C PRO A 375 39.76 6.01 11.50
N PRO A 376 40.75 5.23 11.96
CA PRO A 376 42.08 5.20 11.36
C PRO A 376 42.02 4.71 9.92
N SER A 377 42.79 5.37 9.05
CA SER A 377 42.90 5.03 7.63
C SER A 377 43.34 3.57 7.42
N PRO A 378 42.70 2.82 6.51
CA PRO A 378 43.13 1.47 6.19
C PRO A 378 44.50 1.47 5.50
N PRO A 379 45.31 0.40 5.67
CA PRO A 379 46.60 0.29 5.02
C PRO A 379 46.46 0.24 3.49
N SER A 380 47.30 1.02 2.81
CA SER A 380 47.36 1.12 1.36
C SER A 380 47.57 -0.25 0.72
N SER A 381 46.59 -0.69 -0.05
CA SER A 381 46.71 -1.89 -0.89
C SER A 381 47.69 -1.63 -2.05
N PRO A 382 48.50 -2.62 -2.48
CA PRO A 382 49.42 -2.46 -3.58
C PRO A 382 48.65 -2.20 -4.89
N GLN A 383 49.12 -1.18 -5.60
CA GLN A 383 48.55 -0.71 -6.86
C GLN A 383 48.70 -1.80 -7.94
N PRO A 384 47.61 -2.26 -8.58
CA PRO A 384 47.71 -3.24 -9.66
C PRO A 384 48.39 -2.60 -10.88
N THR A 385 49.31 -3.35 -11.46
CA THR A 385 50.00 -3.03 -12.72
C THR A 385 48.98 -2.85 -13.85
N PRO A 386 49.15 -1.82 -14.72
CA PRO A 386 48.24 -1.58 -15.82
C PRO A 386 48.31 -2.73 -16.84
N LEU A 387 47.14 -3.27 -17.18
CA LEU A 387 46.99 -4.23 -18.27
C LEU A 387 47.30 -3.57 -19.63
N PRO A 388 47.92 -4.30 -20.57
CA PRO A 388 48.16 -3.80 -21.91
C PRO A 388 46.83 -3.58 -22.65
N PRO A 389 46.79 -2.62 -23.60
CA PRO A 389 45.59 -2.31 -24.36
C PRO A 389 45.14 -3.51 -25.21
N PRO A 390 43.82 -3.74 -25.35
CA PRO A 390 43.30 -4.83 -26.17
C PRO A 390 43.63 -4.60 -27.65
N ALA A 391 43.95 -5.70 -28.34
CA ALA A 391 44.18 -5.71 -29.78
C ALA A 391 42.94 -5.20 -30.55
N PRO A 392 43.13 -4.49 -31.67
CA PRO A 392 42.04 -3.96 -32.46
C PRO A 392 41.15 -5.09 -33.00
N SER A 393 39.85 -4.96 -32.79
CA SER A 393 38.85 -5.90 -33.31
C SER A 393 38.78 -5.79 -34.85
N PRO A 394 38.64 -6.90 -35.58
CA PRO A 394 38.45 -6.88 -37.03
C PRO A 394 37.15 -6.17 -37.39
N SER A 395 37.22 -5.35 -38.43
CA SER A 395 36.08 -4.60 -38.95
C SER A 395 34.96 -5.54 -39.42
N PRO A 396 33.69 -5.25 -39.14
CA PRO A 396 32.58 -6.05 -39.61
C PRO A 396 32.46 -5.97 -41.14
N PRO A 397 32.02 -7.07 -41.80
CA PRO A 397 31.81 -7.06 -43.24
C PRO A 397 30.68 -6.08 -43.62
N LEU A 398 30.89 -5.37 -44.72
CA LEU A 398 29.92 -4.45 -45.32
C LEU A 398 28.61 -5.20 -45.61
N SER A 399 27.52 -4.70 -45.04
CA SER A 399 26.17 -5.19 -45.33
C SER A 399 25.78 -4.83 -46.79
N PRO A 400 25.12 -5.72 -47.53
CA PRO A 400 24.66 -5.42 -48.88
C PRO A 400 23.58 -4.33 -48.86
N LEU A 401 23.63 -3.43 -49.87
CA LEU A 401 22.64 -2.37 -50.07
C LEU A 401 21.23 -2.96 -50.15
N ALA A 402 20.31 -2.38 -49.38
CA ALA A 402 18.89 -2.69 -49.45
C ALA A 402 18.32 -2.30 -50.84
N PRO A 403 17.42 -3.13 -51.43
CA PRO A 403 16.74 -2.77 -52.67
C PRO A 403 15.80 -1.57 -52.47
N PRO A 404 15.56 -0.78 -53.52
CA PRO A 404 14.70 0.40 -53.45
C PRO A 404 13.24 0.02 -53.13
N LEU A 405 12.62 0.81 -52.26
CA LEU A 405 11.21 0.67 -51.88
C LEU A 405 10.29 0.85 -53.10
N PRO A 406 9.20 0.07 -53.21
CA PRO A 406 8.19 0.28 -54.23
C PRO A 406 7.47 1.63 -54.03
N PRO A 407 7.01 2.27 -55.11
CA PRO A 407 6.28 3.53 -55.03
C PRO A 407 4.96 3.37 -54.27
N PRO A 408 4.51 4.41 -53.55
CA PRO A 408 3.26 4.37 -52.82
C PRO A 408 2.06 4.22 -53.78
N PRO A 409 1.00 3.51 -53.35
CA PRO A 409 -0.22 3.38 -54.13
C PRO A 409 -0.91 4.74 -54.34
N PRO A 410 -1.62 4.92 -55.47
CA PRO A 410 -2.35 6.16 -55.74
C PRO A 410 -3.44 6.40 -54.70
N PRO A 411 -3.74 7.68 -54.38
CA PRO A 411 -4.77 8.04 -53.42
C PRO A 411 -6.14 7.55 -53.91
N SER A 412 -6.88 6.89 -53.01
CA SER A 412 -8.25 6.47 -53.27
C SER A 412 -9.17 7.69 -53.48
N PRO A 413 -10.15 7.62 -54.40
CA PRO A 413 -11.09 8.70 -54.63
C PRO A 413 -11.90 8.99 -53.35
N SER A 414 -11.96 10.26 -52.97
CA SER A 414 -12.67 10.74 -51.80
C SER A 414 -14.16 10.44 -51.92
N LEU A 415 -14.70 9.71 -50.94
CA LEU A 415 -16.15 9.53 -50.80
C LEU A 415 -16.80 10.89 -50.48
N PRO A 416 -18.01 11.17 -51.02
CA PRO A 416 -18.75 12.37 -50.67
C PRO A 416 -19.12 12.35 -49.18
N PRO A 417 -19.17 13.53 -48.53
CA PRO A 417 -19.52 13.63 -47.11
C PRO A 417 -20.95 13.14 -46.88
N PRO A 418 -21.22 12.45 -45.76
CA PRO A 418 -22.57 12.05 -45.41
C PRO A 418 -23.46 13.28 -45.16
N PRO A 419 -24.78 13.18 -45.42
CA PRO A 419 -25.72 14.25 -45.13
C PRO A 419 -25.74 14.58 -43.63
N PRO A 420 -25.98 15.86 -43.26
CA PRO A 420 -26.02 16.28 -41.87
C PRO A 420 -27.16 15.59 -41.12
N SER A 421 -26.84 15.03 -39.95
CA SER A 421 -27.83 14.46 -39.03
C SER A 421 -28.83 15.52 -38.58
N PRO A 422 -30.12 15.16 -38.39
CA PRO A 422 -31.11 16.07 -37.85
C PRO A 422 -30.72 16.54 -36.45
N LEU A 423 -30.90 17.85 -36.20
CA LEU A 423 -30.62 18.49 -34.92
C LEU A 423 -31.49 17.87 -33.81
N PRO A 424 -30.92 17.52 -32.65
CA PRO A 424 -31.71 17.07 -31.51
C PRO A 424 -32.59 18.22 -30.98
N PRO A 425 -33.79 17.91 -30.47
CA PRO A 425 -34.67 18.91 -29.88
C PRO A 425 -34.01 19.57 -28.67
N SER A 426 -34.12 20.90 -28.58
CA SER A 426 -33.54 21.70 -27.51
C SER A 426 -34.05 21.22 -26.13
N PRO A 427 -33.16 21.01 -25.15
CA PRO A 427 -33.56 20.64 -23.80
C PRO A 427 -34.37 21.79 -23.18
N ARG A 428 -35.56 21.46 -22.65
CA ARG A 428 -36.33 22.39 -21.81
C ARG A 428 -35.51 22.71 -20.57
N LEU A 429 -35.28 24.00 -20.34
CA LEU A 429 -34.68 24.50 -19.11
C LEU A 429 -35.53 24.09 -17.90
N PRO A 430 -34.92 23.56 -16.83
CA PRO A 430 -35.63 23.32 -15.58
C PRO A 430 -36.08 24.65 -14.95
N PRO A 431 -37.19 24.67 -14.20
CA PRO A 431 -37.67 25.87 -13.52
C PRO A 431 -36.64 26.35 -12.49
N LEU A 432 -36.48 27.67 -12.42
CA LEU A 432 -35.60 28.34 -11.45
C LEU A 432 -36.04 28.00 -10.01
N PRO A 433 -35.09 27.74 -9.10
CA PRO A 433 -35.40 27.55 -7.69
C PRO A 433 -35.96 28.84 -7.06
N PRO A 434 -36.85 28.73 -6.07
CA PRO A 434 -37.39 29.90 -5.37
C PRO A 434 -36.29 30.64 -4.60
N PRO A 435 -36.44 31.97 -4.42
CA PRO A 435 -35.47 32.77 -3.69
C PRO A 435 -35.37 32.34 -2.21
N PRO A 436 -34.19 32.44 -1.60
CA PRO A 436 -33.98 32.06 -0.21
C PRO A 436 -34.77 32.97 0.73
N LEU A 437 -35.34 32.38 1.78
CA LEU A 437 -36.05 33.09 2.83
C LEU A 437 -35.11 34.03 3.62
N PRO A 438 -35.61 35.17 4.12
CA PRO A 438 -34.82 36.11 4.91
C PRO A 438 -34.30 35.45 6.19
N ARG A 439 -33.02 35.71 6.54
CA ARG A 439 -32.45 35.27 7.83
C ARG A 439 -33.16 35.93 9.00
N PRO A 440 -33.39 35.22 10.11
CA PRO A 440 -33.83 35.84 11.36
C PRO A 440 -32.77 36.82 11.89
N PRO A 441 -33.18 37.91 12.55
CA PRO A 441 -32.27 38.84 13.19
C PRO A 441 -31.51 38.18 14.34
N PRO A 442 -30.25 38.61 14.61
CA PRO A 442 -29.44 38.06 15.69
C PRO A 442 -30.05 38.40 17.06
N LEU A 443 -30.02 37.43 17.97
CA LEU A 443 -30.43 37.58 19.36
C LEU A 443 -29.49 38.53 20.12
N PRO A 444 -30.01 39.31 21.08
CA PRO A 444 -29.24 40.29 21.84
C PRO A 444 -28.26 39.60 22.80
N ALA A 445 -27.06 40.18 22.92
CA ALA A 445 -26.00 39.72 23.82
C ALA A 445 -26.36 39.98 25.30
N SER A 446 -26.17 38.96 26.14
CA SER A 446 -26.29 39.06 27.59
C SER A 446 -25.10 39.80 28.23
N PRO A 447 -25.31 40.50 29.36
CA PRO A 447 -24.30 41.39 29.95
C PRO A 447 -23.28 40.64 30.82
N LEU A 448 -22.03 41.12 30.76
CA LEU A 448 -20.87 40.70 31.55
C LEU A 448 -20.92 41.29 32.97
N LEU A 449 -20.86 40.41 33.97
CA LEU A 449 -20.45 40.62 35.37
C LEU A 449 -19.28 39.64 35.58
N SER A 450 -18.19 39.86 36.31
CA SER A 450 -17.78 40.84 37.30
C SER A 450 -16.25 40.67 37.49
N ASN A 451 -15.59 41.73 37.94
CA ASN A 451 -14.17 41.81 38.32
C ASN A 451 -13.75 40.77 39.38
N SER A 452 -12.59 40.13 39.18
CA SER A 452 -11.75 39.50 40.21
C SER A 452 -10.28 39.88 39.98
N PRO A 453 -9.52 40.32 41.01
CA PRO A 453 -8.11 40.65 40.88
C PRO A 453 -7.21 39.40 40.79
N PRO A 454 -6.02 39.50 40.19
CA PRO A 454 -5.12 38.37 40.00
C PRO A 454 -4.44 37.94 41.32
N PRO A 455 -4.17 36.64 41.53
CA PRO A 455 -3.41 36.18 42.69
C PRO A 455 -1.92 36.47 42.55
N SER A 456 -1.31 36.94 43.64
CA SER A 456 0.12 37.22 43.79
C SER A 456 1.02 35.99 43.58
N PRO A 457 2.28 36.18 43.12
CA PRO A 457 3.21 35.09 42.85
C PRO A 457 3.70 34.42 44.14
N ARG A 458 3.66 33.08 44.16
CA ARG A 458 4.15 32.24 45.26
C ARG A 458 5.68 32.05 45.12
N PRO A 459 6.45 32.10 46.22
CA PRO A 459 7.90 31.90 46.19
C PRO A 459 8.29 30.44 45.87
N PRO A 460 9.45 30.20 45.25
CA PRO A 460 9.88 28.88 44.82
C PRO A 460 10.25 28.01 46.04
N THR A 461 9.66 26.82 46.10
CA THR A 461 10.03 25.78 47.07
C THR A 461 11.08 24.86 46.42
N PRO A 462 12.13 24.40 47.13
CA PRO A 462 13.22 23.64 46.53
C PRO A 462 12.77 22.25 46.13
N SER A 463 13.06 21.84 44.88
CA SER A 463 12.88 20.46 44.43
C SER A 463 14.02 19.57 44.94
N PRO A 464 13.74 18.39 45.52
CA PRO A 464 14.78 17.43 45.87
C PRO A 464 15.30 16.74 44.61
N GLN A 465 16.59 16.87 44.33
CA GLN A 465 17.30 16.03 43.38
C GLN A 465 17.30 14.58 43.88
N ARG A 466 16.56 13.70 43.19
CA ARG A 466 16.82 12.26 43.19
C ARG A 466 17.07 11.82 41.75
N SER A 467 18.32 11.51 41.47
CA SER A 467 18.77 10.81 40.27
C SER A 467 18.14 9.42 40.25
N SER A 468 17.21 9.20 39.31
CA SER A 468 16.80 7.85 38.94
C SER A 468 17.82 7.32 37.92
N PRO A 469 18.41 6.12 38.11
CA PRO A 469 19.24 5.51 37.08
C PRO A 469 18.38 5.12 35.86
N PRO A 470 18.97 5.08 34.66
CA PRO A 470 18.25 4.71 33.44
C PRO A 470 17.76 3.26 33.51
N PRO A 471 16.67 2.91 32.80
CA PRO A 471 16.18 1.55 32.76
C PRO A 471 17.22 0.65 32.09
N THR A 472 17.71 -0.33 32.86
CA THR A 472 18.51 -1.44 32.34
C THR A 472 17.62 -2.22 31.36
N VAL A 473 17.99 -2.22 30.08
CA VAL A 473 17.47 -3.17 29.09
C VAL A 473 17.90 -4.57 29.54
N VAL A 474 16.96 -5.34 30.08
CA VAL A 474 17.17 -6.76 30.36
C VAL A 474 17.12 -7.49 29.03
N ALA A 475 18.29 -7.76 28.47
CA ALA A 475 18.45 -8.68 27.37
C ALA A 475 18.20 -10.12 27.86
N GLY A 476 17.23 -10.80 27.25
CA GLY A 476 17.10 -12.26 27.29
C GLY A 476 16.15 -12.81 28.35
N ILE A 477 14.84 -12.73 28.10
CA ILE A 477 13.93 -13.80 28.56
C ILE A 477 13.77 -14.74 27.36
N THR A 478 14.56 -15.81 27.34
CA THR A 478 14.32 -16.91 26.40
C THR A 478 12.99 -17.57 26.78
N ASN A 479 12.14 -17.85 25.78
CA ASN A 479 10.92 -18.63 25.97
C ASN A 479 11.23 -19.87 26.84
N PRO A 480 10.46 -20.14 27.91
CA PRO A 480 10.64 -21.36 28.68
C PRO A 480 10.53 -22.55 27.73
N SER A 481 11.58 -23.35 27.65
CA SER A 481 11.66 -24.57 26.84
C SER A 481 10.50 -25.49 27.23
N GLY A 482 9.45 -25.54 26.38
CA GLY A 482 8.23 -26.32 26.64
C GLY A 482 6.93 -25.73 26.07
N CYS A 483 6.92 -24.47 25.62
CA CYS A 483 5.75 -23.87 24.98
C CYS A 483 5.67 -24.23 23.50
N GLY A 484 5.08 -25.38 23.17
CA GLY A 484 4.85 -25.82 21.79
C GLY A 484 3.77 -25.01 21.06
N ASP A 485 2.81 -24.46 21.80
CA ASP A 485 1.74 -23.59 21.31
C ASP A 485 0.98 -22.97 22.52
N PRO A 486 0.88 -21.63 22.66
CA PRO A 486 0.05 -21.02 23.71
C PRO A 486 -1.44 -21.34 23.56
N PHE A 487 -1.95 -21.62 22.35
CA PHE A 487 -3.36 -21.93 22.14
C PHE A 487 -3.74 -23.37 22.51
N GLY A 488 -2.76 -24.28 22.51
CA GLY A 488 -2.92 -25.67 22.95
C GLY A 488 -2.53 -25.93 24.41
N TYR A 489 -2.06 -24.90 25.13
CA TYR A 489 -1.60 -25.05 26.51
C TYR A 489 -2.78 -25.15 27.49
N ASN A 490 -2.75 -26.14 28.38
CA ASN A 490 -3.81 -26.31 29.38
C ASN A 490 -3.56 -25.39 30.59
N TYR A 491 -4.09 -24.18 30.53
CA TYR A 491 -4.00 -23.23 31.62
C TYR A 491 -4.96 -23.56 32.76
N ARG A 492 -4.49 -23.42 33.99
CA ARG A 492 -5.37 -23.50 35.16
C ARG A 492 -6.20 -22.22 35.24
N LYS A 493 -7.52 -22.37 35.22
CA LYS A 493 -8.49 -21.29 35.43
C LYS A 493 -8.67 -21.05 36.94
N ILE A 494 -8.43 -19.83 37.40
CA ILE A 494 -8.65 -19.41 38.79
C ILE A 494 -9.76 -18.38 38.80
N ALA A 495 -10.85 -18.68 39.51
CA ALA A 495 -11.90 -17.71 39.76
C ALA A 495 -11.47 -16.78 40.91
N TYR A 496 -11.56 -15.46 40.71
CA TYR A 496 -11.36 -14.49 41.77
C TYR A 496 -12.52 -13.50 41.83
N TYR A 497 -12.81 -13.02 43.03
CA TYR A 497 -13.87 -12.07 43.31
C TYR A 497 -13.25 -10.69 43.55
N ASN A 498 -13.68 -9.66 42.80
CA ASN A 498 -13.25 -8.28 43.03
C ASN A 498 -14.29 -7.55 43.89
N PRO A 499 -14.05 -7.33 45.21
CA PRO A 499 -15.02 -6.67 46.08
C PRO A 499 -15.34 -5.22 45.66
N ASN A 500 -14.50 -4.59 44.84
CA ASN A 500 -14.68 -3.19 44.41
C ASN A 500 -15.61 -3.03 43.20
N GLU A 501 -15.92 -4.13 42.50
CA GLU A 501 -16.71 -4.11 41.26
C GLU A 501 -18.03 -4.90 41.39
N GLY A 502 -18.46 -5.14 42.63
CA GLY A 502 -19.67 -5.91 42.96
C GLY A 502 -19.45 -7.43 42.86
N ASP A 503 -20.53 -8.19 42.64
CA ASP A 503 -20.51 -9.66 42.54
C ASP A 503 -19.86 -10.20 41.25
N ARG A 504 -18.90 -9.47 40.67
CA ARG A 504 -18.18 -9.89 39.47
C ARG A 504 -17.08 -10.89 39.84
N VAL A 505 -17.17 -12.06 39.23
CA VAL A 505 -16.17 -13.12 39.30
C VAL A 505 -15.38 -13.12 37.99
N TYR A 506 -14.08 -12.93 38.12
CA TYR A 506 -13.13 -12.94 37.01
C TYR A 506 -12.42 -14.29 36.95
N THR A 507 -12.02 -14.71 35.74
CA THR A 507 -11.23 -15.92 35.54
C THR A 507 -9.83 -15.55 35.06
N LEU A 508 -8.82 -15.87 35.86
CA LEU A 508 -7.41 -15.70 35.51
C LEU A 508 -6.82 -17.02 35.01
N TYR A 509 -5.91 -16.93 34.04
CA TYR A 509 -5.05 -18.05 33.69
C TYR A 509 -3.80 -18.02 34.58
N ASP A 510 -3.57 -19.10 35.32
CA ASP A 510 -2.34 -19.29 36.10
C ASP A 510 -1.15 -19.45 35.16
N ILE A 511 -0.31 -18.43 35.09
CA ILE A 511 0.89 -18.40 34.24
C ILE A 511 2.11 -19.02 34.93
N PHE A 512 1.97 -19.55 36.16
CA PHE A 512 3.12 -20.03 36.93
C PHE A 512 3.16 -21.55 37.10
N PRO A 513 4.35 -22.19 37.09
CA PRO A 513 5.68 -21.65 36.78
C PRO A 513 6.08 -21.79 35.30
N LYS A 514 5.14 -22.05 34.38
CA LYS A 514 5.44 -22.42 32.97
C LYS A 514 4.48 -21.84 31.92
N GLY A 515 3.75 -20.77 32.23
CA GLY A 515 2.74 -20.20 31.33
C GLY A 515 3.34 -19.65 30.04
N CYS A 516 2.63 -19.87 28.92
CA CYS A 516 3.04 -19.44 27.57
C CYS A 516 2.47 -18.06 27.16
N LEU A 517 1.84 -17.33 28.08
CA LEU A 517 1.27 -16.00 27.85
C LEU A 517 2.33 -14.93 28.10
N ASN A 518 3.20 -14.69 27.12
CA ASN A 518 4.27 -13.69 27.22
C ASN A 518 3.90 -12.33 26.64
N ASP A 519 2.80 -12.22 25.88
CA ASP A 519 2.33 -10.96 25.31
C ASP A 519 0.81 -10.76 25.50
N TRP A 520 0.44 -9.49 25.61
CA TRP A 520 -0.94 -9.05 25.85
C TRP A 520 -1.90 -9.46 24.73
N VAL A 521 -1.44 -9.48 23.47
CA VAL A 521 -2.29 -9.80 22.31
C VAL A 521 -2.68 -11.27 22.33
N THR A 522 -1.72 -12.16 22.59
CA THR A 522 -1.96 -13.60 22.75
C THR A 522 -2.85 -13.87 23.97
N ALA A 523 -2.59 -13.23 25.11
CA ALA A 523 -3.43 -13.34 26.30
C ALA A 523 -4.88 -12.91 26.04
N LYS A 524 -5.07 -11.80 25.31
CA LYS A 524 -6.39 -11.29 24.97
C LYS A 524 -7.15 -12.24 24.05
N SER A 525 -6.47 -12.72 23.01
CA SER A 525 -7.06 -13.66 22.06
C SER A 525 -7.54 -14.94 22.76
N ILE A 526 -6.76 -15.48 23.70
CA ILE A 526 -7.14 -16.68 24.47
C ILE A 526 -8.32 -16.40 25.41
N CYS A 527 -8.32 -15.28 26.14
CA CYS A 527 -9.46 -14.89 26.97
C CYS A 527 -10.75 -14.72 26.14
N GLU A 528 -10.67 -14.06 24.99
CA GLU A 528 -11.83 -13.85 24.10
C GLU A 528 -12.37 -15.17 23.52
N MET A 529 -11.50 -16.15 23.21
CA MET A 529 -11.95 -17.49 22.78
C MET A 529 -12.80 -18.21 23.82
N ASP A 530 -12.50 -18.02 25.11
CA ASP A 530 -13.23 -18.62 26.22
C ASP A 530 -14.40 -17.75 26.73
N ASN A 531 -14.72 -16.66 26.02
CA ASN A 531 -15.72 -15.66 26.41
C ASN A 531 -15.42 -15.03 27.79
N LEU A 532 -14.13 -14.77 28.05
CA LEU A 532 -13.59 -14.15 29.26
C LEU A 532 -13.03 -12.76 28.95
N GLU A 533 -13.09 -11.87 29.93
CA GLU A 533 -12.46 -10.54 29.87
C GLU A 533 -11.10 -10.57 30.58
N LEU A 534 -10.07 -9.96 29.99
CA LEU A 534 -8.78 -9.79 30.64
C LEU A 534 -8.91 -8.82 31.82
N ALA A 535 -8.46 -9.24 33.00
CA ALA A 535 -8.39 -8.35 34.15
C ALA A 535 -7.44 -7.16 33.87
N PRO A 536 -7.81 -5.92 34.24
CA PRO A 536 -6.99 -4.74 33.99
C PRO A 536 -5.62 -4.86 34.68
N GLN A 537 -4.55 -4.53 33.93
CA GLN A 537 -3.17 -4.54 34.42
C GLN A 537 -2.97 -3.37 35.39
N GLY A 538 -2.97 -3.65 36.70
CA GLY A 538 -2.74 -2.64 37.75
C GLY A 538 -3.06 -3.08 39.18
N GLU A 539 -3.83 -4.16 39.39
CA GLU A 539 -4.27 -4.58 40.73
C GLU A 539 -3.39 -5.63 41.41
N ALA A 540 -2.28 -6.06 40.80
CA ALA A 540 -1.33 -6.97 41.46
C ALA A 540 -0.74 -6.37 42.76
N GLU A 541 -0.77 -5.04 42.91
CA GLU A 541 -0.34 -4.35 44.13
C GLU A 541 -1.39 -4.37 45.27
N SER A 542 -2.65 -4.75 45.00
CA SER A 542 -3.67 -4.89 46.06
C SER A 542 -3.60 -6.21 46.82
N LEU A 543 -2.64 -7.09 46.49
CA LEU A 543 -2.40 -8.38 47.13
C LEU A 543 -1.44 -8.31 48.34
N GLY A 544 -1.22 -7.11 48.88
CA GLY A 544 -0.54 -6.93 50.15
C GLY A 544 -1.26 -7.64 51.30
N ASN A 545 -0.72 -8.79 51.69
CA ASN A 545 -1.01 -9.59 52.89
C ASN A 545 -1.99 -10.76 52.71
N LYS A 546 -1.51 -11.86 52.11
CA LYS A 546 -1.32 -13.15 52.81
C LYS A 546 -0.64 -14.17 51.90
N HIS A 547 0.63 -14.43 52.23
CA HIS A 547 1.45 -15.60 51.91
C HIS A 547 1.80 -15.93 50.44
N VAL A 548 3.05 -15.59 50.14
CA VAL A 548 4.08 -16.30 49.35
C VAL A 548 4.14 -15.96 47.86
N ASP A 549 5.22 -15.23 47.54
CA ASP A 549 5.98 -15.11 46.29
C ASP A 549 5.23 -15.19 44.97
N LEU A 550 5.05 -14.03 44.33
CA LEU A 550 5.20 -13.87 42.88
C LEU A 550 5.63 -12.42 42.59
N ALA A 551 6.93 -12.23 42.37
CA ALA A 551 7.56 -10.96 42.02
C ALA A 551 8.12 -11.01 40.60
N ARG A 552 7.90 -9.88 39.90
CA ARG A 552 8.69 -9.26 38.81
C ARG A 552 8.87 -9.99 37.48
#